data_AF-V8P7U4-F1
#
_entry.id   AF-V8P7U4-F1
#
_cell.length_a   1.000
_cell.length_b   1.000
_cell.length_c   1.000
_cell.angle_alpha   90.00
_cell.angle_beta   90.00
_cell.angle_gamma   90.00
#
_symmetry.space_group_name_H-M   'P 1'
#
loop_
_entity.id
_entity.type
_entity.pdbx_description
1 polymer ?
#
loop_
_entity_poly.entity_id
_entity_poly.type
_entity_poly.pdbx_seq_one_letter_code
_entity_poly.pdbx_strand_id
1 'polypeptide(L)'
;MDRWQWGTFMLQDSLDQENPLYLQHFVQANEMVKSLGVLVAGFVQRLPGCKEQAALFRQEQIDGEAFLLLNQSDIVKILSIKLGPALKIYNAILMFKTAEED
;
A
#
# COMPACT_ATOMS: atom_id res chain seq x y z
N MET A 1 23.22 -11.98 -12.51
CA MET A 1 21.83 -12.14 -12.04
C MET A 1 21.11 -10.87 -12.41
N ASP A 2 20.38 -10.93 -13.52
CA ASP A 2 19.94 -9.73 -14.22
C ASP A 2 18.65 -9.19 -13.63
N ARG A 3 18.62 -7.86 -13.50
CA ARG A 3 17.63 -6.99 -12.83
C ARG A 3 16.17 -7.13 -13.30
N TRP A 4 15.89 -8.08 -14.19
CA TRP A 4 14.60 -8.27 -14.86
C TRP A 4 13.80 -9.48 -14.36
N GLN A 5 14.39 -10.38 -13.55
CA GLN A 5 13.65 -11.52 -13.00
C GLN A 5 12.64 -11.13 -11.90
N TRP A 6 12.83 -10.00 -11.23
CA TRP A 6 11.91 -9.51 -10.20
C TRP A 6 10.55 -9.07 -10.76
N GLY A 7 10.51 -8.57 -12.00
CA GLY A 7 9.26 -8.11 -12.61
C GLY A 7 8.31 -9.25 -12.97
N THR A 8 8.86 -10.36 -13.47
CA THR A 8 8.11 -11.59 -13.76
C THR A 8 7.68 -12.28 -12.47
N PHE A 9 8.53 -12.29 -11.44
CA PHE A 9 8.22 -12.86 -10.13
C PHE A 9 7.03 -12.16 -9.46
N MET A 10 7.00 -10.83 -9.49
CA MET A 10 5.91 -10.02 -8.90
C MET A 10 4.55 -10.16 -9.62
N LEU A 11 4.55 -10.51 -10.92
CA LEU A 11 3.31 -10.78 -11.66
C LEU A 11 2.82 -12.22 -11.44
N GLN A 12 3.73 -13.16 -11.19
CA GLN A 12 3.36 -14.55 -10.87
C GLN A 12 2.69 -14.62 -9.49
N ASP A 13 3.21 -13.90 -8.49
CA ASP A 13 2.67 -13.85 -7.12
C ASP A 13 1.34 -13.07 -7.02
N SER A 14 1.02 -12.23 -8.01
CA SER A 14 -0.27 -11.53 -8.06
C SER A 14 -1.46 -12.49 -8.25
N LEU A 15 -1.21 -13.72 -8.69
CA LEU A 15 -2.22 -14.77 -8.82
C LEU A 15 -2.33 -15.66 -7.56
N ASP A 16 -1.38 -15.57 -6.62
CA ASP A 16 -1.33 -16.38 -5.39
C ASP A 16 -1.52 -15.50 -4.14
N GLN A 17 -2.66 -14.80 -4.07
CA GLN A 17 -3.06 -14.03 -2.87
C GLN A 17 -3.20 -14.90 -1.59
N GLU A 18 -3.11 -16.22 -1.70
CA GLU A 18 -3.15 -17.17 -0.59
C GLU A 18 -1.77 -17.52 -0.01
N ASN A 19 -0.66 -17.00 -0.56
CA ASN A 19 0.68 -17.33 -0.07
C ASN A 19 1.03 -16.59 1.24
N PRO A 20 1.20 -17.29 2.38
CA PRO A 20 1.47 -16.67 3.69
C PRO A 20 2.82 -15.93 3.76
N LEU A 21 3.77 -16.26 2.88
CA LEU A 21 5.08 -15.60 2.81
C LEU A 21 4.99 -14.16 2.27
N TYR A 22 3.96 -13.85 1.48
CA TYR A 22 3.65 -12.46 1.11
C TYR A 22 3.27 -11.65 2.35
N LEU A 23 2.42 -12.23 3.21
CA LEU A 23 1.98 -11.59 4.45
C LEU A 23 3.15 -11.42 5.43
N GLN A 24 4.04 -12.40 5.58
CA GLN A 24 5.18 -12.29 6.50
C GLN A 24 6.17 -11.19 6.11
N HIS A 25 6.60 -11.14 4.84
CA HIS A 25 7.47 -10.06 4.37
C HIS A 25 6.77 -8.69 4.40
N PHE A 26 5.45 -8.66 4.24
CA PHE A 26 4.64 -7.46 4.37
C PHE A 26 4.53 -7.00 5.83
N VAL A 27 4.25 -7.90 6.78
CA VAL A 27 4.12 -7.62 8.22
C VAL A 27 5.42 -7.03 8.78
N GLN A 28 6.57 -7.56 8.38
CA GLN A 28 7.87 -7.06 8.82
C GLN A 28 8.20 -5.68 8.24
N ALA A 29 7.73 -5.38 7.02
CA ALA A 29 7.74 -4.02 6.48
C ALA A 29 6.74 -3.10 7.21
N ASN A 30 5.61 -3.65 7.68
CA ASN A 30 4.55 -2.96 8.42
C ASN A 30 5.03 -2.42 9.77
N GLU A 31 5.80 -3.21 10.52
CA GLU A 31 6.41 -2.76 11.79
C GLU A 31 7.44 -1.64 11.58
N MET A 32 8.25 -1.73 10.51
CA MET A 32 9.17 -0.66 10.13
C MET A 32 8.42 0.64 9.78
N VAL A 33 7.24 0.54 9.15
CA VAL A 33 6.40 1.67 8.75
C VAL A 33 5.66 2.28 9.96
N LYS A 34 5.18 1.47 10.91
CA LYS A 34 4.58 1.97 12.18
C LYS A 34 5.59 2.77 13.02
N SER A 35 6.87 2.39 13.01
CA SER A 35 7.90 3.10 13.80
C SER A 35 8.44 4.40 13.16
N LEU A 36 8.16 4.65 11.88
CA LEU A 36 8.64 5.84 11.16
C LEU A 36 7.44 6.62 10.61
N GLY A 37 6.74 7.35 11.49
CA GLY A 37 5.54 8.16 11.22
C GLY A 37 5.74 9.37 10.28
N VAL A 38 6.56 9.25 9.23
CA VAL A 38 6.80 10.33 8.28
C VAL A 38 6.65 9.84 6.84
N LEU A 39 5.55 10.30 6.25
CA LEU A 39 5.16 10.31 4.83
C LEU A 39 4.43 9.06 4.32
N VAL A 40 3.12 9.03 4.55
CA VAL A 40 2.13 8.20 3.82
C VAL A 40 2.38 8.24 2.31
N ALA A 41 2.70 9.42 1.77
CA ALA A 41 3.09 9.58 0.37
C ALA A 41 4.29 8.68 -0.02
N GLY A 42 5.29 8.56 0.84
CA GLY A 42 6.44 7.67 0.61
C GLY A 42 6.06 6.19 0.67
N PHE A 43 5.13 5.81 1.54
CA PHE A 43 4.56 4.46 1.57
C PHE A 43 3.80 4.15 0.26
N VAL A 44 2.86 5.02 -0.13
CA VAL A 44 2.10 4.88 -1.39
C VAL A 44 3.03 4.81 -2.59
N GLN A 45 4.13 5.57 -2.58
CA GLN A 45 5.13 5.56 -3.65
C GLN A 45 5.79 4.19 -3.85
N ARG A 46 5.96 3.41 -2.77
CA ARG A 46 6.58 2.08 -2.79
C ARG A 46 5.61 0.98 -3.21
N LEU A 47 4.29 1.23 -3.19
CA LEU A 47 3.32 0.26 -3.66
C LEU A 47 3.46 0.06 -5.18
N PRO A 48 3.50 -1.20 -5.68
CA PRO A 48 3.66 -1.48 -7.10
C PRO A 48 2.56 -0.84 -7.96
N GLY A 49 2.98 0.05 -8.88
CA GLY A 49 2.07 0.79 -9.75
C GLY A 49 1.33 1.94 -9.10
N CYS A 50 1.77 2.40 -7.90
CA CYS A 50 1.15 3.51 -7.17
C CYS A 50 2.07 4.75 -7.02
N LYS A 51 3.20 4.78 -7.75
CA LYS A 51 4.23 5.83 -7.62
C LYS A 51 3.67 7.24 -7.85
N GLU A 52 2.76 7.39 -8.81
CA GLU A 52 2.18 8.68 -9.20
C GLU A 52 1.14 9.17 -8.17
N GLN A 53 0.48 8.23 -7.50
CA GLN A 53 -0.57 8.49 -6.51
C GLN A 53 0.01 9.12 -5.25
N ALA A 54 1.30 8.87 -4.94
CA ALA A 54 2.00 9.48 -3.81
C ALA A 54 1.90 11.01 -3.77
N ALA A 55 1.87 11.67 -4.94
CA ALA A 55 1.76 13.12 -5.01
C ALA A 55 0.40 13.62 -4.48
N LEU A 56 -0.68 12.87 -4.74
CA LEU A 56 -2.04 13.21 -4.27
C LEU A 56 -2.11 13.16 -2.74
N PHE A 57 -1.56 12.12 -2.11
CA PHE A 57 -1.51 12.01 -0.64
C PHE A 57 -0.71 13.16 -0.01
N ARG A 58 0.31 13.68 -0.69
CA ARG A 58 1.06 14.85 -0.22
C ARG A 58 0.28 16.16 -0.40
N GLN A 59 -0.40 16.31 -1.53
CA GLN A 59 -1.21 17.52 -1.84
C GLN A 59 -2.39 17.65 -0.88
N GLU A 60 -3.08 16.55 -0.62
CA GLU A 60 -4.21 16.48 0.30
C GLU A 60 -3.79 16.39 1.78
N GLN A 61 -2.48 16.49 2.05
CA GLN A 61 -1.91 16.48 3.42
C GLN A 61 -2.35 15.28 4.26
N ILE A 62 -2.45 14.10 3.63
CA ILE A 62 -2.89 12.88 4.31
C ILE A 62 -1.76 12.35 5.18
N ASP A 63 -1.96 12.45 6.50
CA ASP A 63 -1.09 11.87 7.52
C ASP A 63 -1.48 10.42 7.84
N GLY A 64 -0.74 9.78 8.76
CA GLY A 64 -0.93 8.37 9.09
C GLY A 64 -2.32 8.06 9.66
N GLU A 65 -2.86 8.94 10.49
CA GLU A 65 -4.19 8.75 11.10
C GLU A 65 -5.29 8.90 10.05
N ALA A 66 -5.25 9.98 9.26
CA ALA A 66 -6.19 10.19 8.16
C ALA A 66 -6.11 9.04 7.13
N PHE A 67 -4.90 8.53 6.85
CA PHE A 67 -4.70 7.41 5.95
C PHE A 67 -5.44 6.15 6.41
N LEU A 68 -5.42 5.84 7.71
CA LEU A 68 -6.14 4.70 8.25
C LEU A 68 -7.66 4.90 8.23
N LEU A 69 -8.16 6.14 8.21
CA LEU A 69 -9.60 6.42 8.13
C LEU A 69 -10.17 6.31 6.71
N LEU A 70 -9.32 6.35 5.68
CA LEU A 70 -9.78 6.25 4.28
C LEU A 70 -10.47 4.92 4.00
N ASN A 71 -11.64 4.99 3.37
CA ASN A 71 -12.30 3.85 2.76
C ASN A 71 -12.00 3.78 1.24
N GLN A 72 -12.34 2.65 0.62
CA GLN A 72 -12.11 2.46 -0.83
C GLN A 72 -12.81 3.54 -1.69
N SER A 73 -14.03 3.93 -1.31
CA SER A 73 -14.80 4.95 -2.03
C SER A 73 -14.12 6.33 -1.94
N ASP A 74 -13.51 6.68 -0.82
CA ASP A 74 -12.79 7.95 -0.65
C ASP A 74 -11.60 8.02 -1.61
N ILE A 75 -10.84 6.93 -1.72
CA ILE A 75 -9.67 6.85 -2.60
C ILE A 75 -10.09 7.00 -4.07
N VAL A 76 -11.19 6.38 -4.47
CA VAL A 76 -11.69 6.46 -5.86
C VAL A 76 -12.32 7.82 -6.17
N LYS A 77 -13.17 8.33 -5.26
CA LYS A 77 -14.03 9.48 -5.56
C LYS A 77 -13.44 10.81 -5.12
N ILE A 78 -12.81 10.86 -3.96
CA ILE A 78 -12.27 12.09 -3.38
C ILE A 78 -10.87 12.32 -3.94
N LEU A 79 -9.99 11.31 -3.88
CA LEU A 79 -8.64 11.41 -4.43
C LEU A 79 -8.58 11.21 -5.95
N SER A 80 -9.71 10.88 -6.59
CA SER A 80 -9.81 10.64 -8.05
C SER A 80 -8.82 9.58 -8.56
N ILE A 81 -8.50 8.58 -7.74
CA ILE A 81 -7.57 7.51 -8.10
C ILE A 81 -8.34 6.39 -8.82
N LYS A 82 -7.77 5.88 -9.92
CA LYS A 82 -8.35 4.77 -10.68
C LYS A 82 -8.52 3.52 -9.78
N LEU A 83 -9.53 2.71 -10.11
CA LEU A 83 -9.91 1.53 -9.33
C LEU A 83 -8.73 0.60 -8.98
N GLY A 84 -7.85 0.29 -9.95
CA GLY A 84 -6.71 -0.61 -9.74
C GLY A 84 -5.77 -0.15 -8.62
N PRO A 85 -5.15 1.05 -8.72
CA PRO A 85 -4.35 1.60 -7.61
C PRO A 85 -5.15 1.81 -6.32
N ALA A 86 -6.42 2.20 -6.41
CA ALA A 86 -7.26 2.40 -5.23
C ALA A 86 -7.45 1.11 -4.41
N LEU A 87 -7.68 -0.03 -5.08
CA LEU A 87 -7.76 -1.34 -4.43
C LEU A 87 -6.47 -1.71 -3.71
N LYS A 88 -5.31 -1.45 -4.32
CA LYS A 88 -4.00 -1.74 -3.71
C LYS A 88 -3.75 -0.92 -2.45
N ILE A 89 -4.06 0.37 -2.50
CA ILE A 89 -3.90 1.27 -1.35
C ILE A 89 -4.87 0.88 -0.24
N TYR A 90 -6.14 0.59 -0.57
CA TYR A 90 -7.12 0.19 0.42
C TYR A 90 -6.79 -1.15 1.08
N ASN A 91 -6.31 -2.14 0.31
CA ASN A 91 -5.86 -3.40 0.88
C ASN A 91 -4.69 -3.21 1.85
N ALA A 92 -3.75 -2.31 1.54
CA ALA A 92 -2.69 -1.96 2.47
C ALA A 92 -3.23 -1.37 3.79
N ILE A 93 -4.23 -0.49 3.73
CA ILE A 93 -4.90 0.05 4.92
C ILE A 93 -5.54 -1.07 5.76
N LEU A 94 -6.22 -2.03 5.12
CA LEU A 94 -6.81 -3.18 5.83
C LEU A 94 -5.73 -3.98 6.58
N MET A 95 -4.58 -4.21 5.96
CA MET A 95 -3.47 -4.92 6.60
C MET A 95 -2.90 -4.19 7.83
N PHE A 96 -2.95 -2.85 7.86
CA PHE A 96 -2.57 -2.09 9.06
C PHE A 96 -3.59 -2.25 10.19
N LYS A 97 -4.89 -2.23 9.85
CA LYS A 97 -5.99 -2.35 10.83
C LYS A 97 -6.06 -3.74 11.46
N THR A 98 -5.91 -4.79 10.66
CA THR A 98 -5.92 -6.17 11.17
C THR A 98 -4.72 -6.48 12.05
N ALA A 99 -3.61 -5.74 11.89
CA ALA A 99 -2.41 -5.89 12.73
C ALA A 99 -2.47 -5.09 14.05
N GLU A 100 -3.61 -4.48 14.40
CA GLU A 100 -3.85 -3.85 15.71
C GLU A 100 -4.85 -4.63 16.57
N GLU A 101 -5.52 -5.64 16.00
CA GLU A 101 -6.53 -6.45 16.70
C GLU A 101 -5.96 -7.75 17.30
N ASP A 102 -4.65 -7.98 17.19
CA ASP A 102 -3.87 -9.05 17.84
C ASP A 102 -2.88 -8.47 18.87
#